data_AF-A0A928X1E0-F1
#
_entry.id   AF-A0A928X1E0-F1
#
_cell.length_a   1.000
_cell.length_b   1.000
_cell.length_c   1.000
_cell.angle_alpha   90.00
_cell.angle_beta   90.00
_cell.angle_gamma   90.00
#
_symmetry.space_group_name_H-M   'P 1'
#
loop_
_entity.id
_entity.type
_entity.pdbx_description
1 polymer ?
#
loop_
_entity_poly.entity_id
_entity_poly.type
_entity_poly.pdbx_seq_one_letter_code
_entity_poly.pdbx_strand_id
1 'polypeptide(L)'
;MESQSLFYPLRSVIRCVAKANLTVAPEAYEADLVWDEALFTELSSTFLQPTVQPLLASPCQSRDEATLVERQLATSLVDAYRRILKQRQDVQVQQLNALL
;
A
#
# COMPACT_ATOMS: atom_id res chain seq x y z
N MET A 1 8.24 -0.52 38.51
CA MET A 1 7.20 -0.66 37.47
C MET A 1 7.92 -0.57 36.14
N GLU A 2 8.14 -1.70 35.47
CA GLU A 2 8.80 -1.70 34.15
C GLU A 2 7.80 -1.14 33.13
N SER A 3 8.19 -0.05 32.47
CA SER A 3 7.46 0.47 31.31
C SER A 3 7.58 -0.56 30.19
N GLN A 4 6.57 -1.43 30.04
CA GLN A 4 6.48 -2.30 28.87
C GLN A 4 6.47 -1.40 27.64
N SER A 5 7.53 -1.48 26.85
CA SER A 5 7.63 -0.74 25.60
C SER A 5 6.62 -1.37 24.63
N LEU A 6 5.50 -0.68 24.43
CA LEU A 6 4.50 -1.10 23.46
C LEU A 6 4.98 -0.70 22.07
N PHE A 7 5.10 -1.69 21.18
CA PHE A 7 5.47 -1.46 19.79
C PHE A 7 4.20 -1.34 18.95
N TYR A 8 4.14 -0.35 18.07
CA TYR A 8 3.00 -0.17 17.17
C TYR A 8 3.50 -0.05 15.74
N PRO A 9 2.80 -0.66 14.76
CA PRO A 9 3.09 -0.45 13.35
C PRO A 9 2.95 1.03 12.97
N LEU A 10 3.93 1.56 12.24
CA LEU A 10 3.96 2.96 11.86
C LEU A 10 3.45 3.19 10.43
N ARG A 11 2.45 4.06 10.31
CA ARG A 11 1.87 4.46 9.01
C ARG A 11 2.91 5.03 8.05
N SER A 12 3.86 5.82 8.56
CA SER A 12 4.93 6.42 7.76
C SER A 12 5.86 5.35 7.18
N VAL A 13 6.19 4.32 7.97
CA VAL A 13 7.01 3.18 7.51
C VAL A 13 6.27 2.41 6.43
N ILE A 14 4.99 2.07 6.65
CA ILE A 14 4.16 1.35 5.68
C ILE A 14 4.09 2.11 4.35
N ARG A 15 3.83 3.43 4.38
CA ARG A 15 3.81 4.28 3.17
C ARG A 15 5.15 4.31 2.46
N CYS A 16 6.25 4.47 3.21
CA CYS A 16 7.59 4.52 2.64
C CYS A 16 7.95 3.22 1.92
N VAL A 17 7.72 2.07 2.57
CA VAL A 17 8.00 0.74 2.01
C VAL A 17 7.13 0.49 0.78
N ALA A 18 5.83 0.79 0.85
CA ALA A 18 4.93 0.61 -0.29
C ALA A 18 5.33 1.49 -1.49
N LYS A 19 5.66 2.76 -1.24
CA LYS A 19 6.15 3.67 -2.29
C LYS A 19 7.44 3.16 -2.93
N ALA A 20 8.40 2.74 -2.12
CA ALA A 20 9.66 2.17 -2.62
C ALA A 20 9.42 0.96 -3.53
N ASN A 21 8.52 0.05 -3.14
CA ASN A 21 8.15 -1.11 -3.96
C ASN A 21 7.51 -0.72 -5.30
N LEU A 22 6.75 0.38 -5.35
CA LEU A 22 6.07 0.84 -6.56
C LEU A 22 6.98 1.66 -7.48
N THR A 23 7.96 2.38 -6.93
CA THR A 23 8.84 3.27 -7.72
C THR A 23 10.18 2.64 -8.10
N VAL A 24 10.62 1.58 -7.40
CA VAL A 24 11.94 0.96 -7.61
C VAL A 24 11.85 -0.34 -8.42
N ALA A 25 10.67 -0.94 -8.58
CA ALA A 25 10.53 -2.23 -9.27
C ALA A 25 10.79 -2.10 -10.79
N PRO A 26 11.81 -2.81 -11.33
CA PRO A 26 12.14 -2.82 -12.76
C PRO A 26 11.53 -4.04 -13.46
N GLU A 27 10.48 -4.65 -12.89
CA GLU A 27 9.87 -5.83 -13.49
C GLU A 27 9.24 -5.45 -14.83
N ALA A 28 9.74 -6.04 -15.91
CA ALA A 28 9.31 -5.80 -17.30
C ALA A 28 7.81 -6.00 -17.55
N TYR A 29 7.08 -6.54 -16.57
CA TYR A 29 5.63 -6.76 -16.59
C TYR A 29 4.82 -5.50 -16.20
N GLU A 30 5.44 -4.47 -15.63
CA GLU A 30 4.78 -3.22 -15.20
C GLU A 30 5.31 -1.98 -15.94
N ALA A 31 6.04 -2.15 -17.04
CA ALA A 31 6.70 -1.07 -17.78
C ALA A 31 5.75 0.06 -18.26
N ASP A 32 4.45 -0.24 -18.39
CA ASP A 32 3.42 0.71 -18.83
C ASP A 32 2.59 1.32 -17.68
N LEU A 33 2.86 0.95 -16.43
CA LEU A 33 2.17 1.51 -15.27
C LEU A 33 2.85 2.81 -14.83
N VAL A 34 2.30 3.94 -15.26
CA VAL A 34 2.75 5.27 -14.83
C VAL A 34 2.41 5.47 -13.34
N TRP A 35 3.42 5.82 -12.55
CA TRP A 35 3.25 6.19 -11.14
C TRP A 35 2.30 7.39 -10.99
N ASP A 36 1.17 7.15 -10.31
CA ASP A 36 0.20 8.16 -9.89
C ASP A 36 0.32 8.39 -8.37
N GLU A 37 1.00 9.47 -7.99
CA GLU A 37 1.19 9.89 -6.59
C GLU A 37 -0.13 10.28 -5.91
N ALA A 38 -1.07 10.87 -6.67
CA ALA A 38 -2.35 11.32 -6.11
C ALA A 38 -3.19 10.11 -5.71
N LEU A 39 -3.28 9.11 -6.60
CA LEU A 39 -3.94 7.84 -6.31
C LEU A 39 -3.29 7.15 -5.10
N PHE A 40 -1.96 7.10 -5.04
CA PHE A 40 -1.27 6.48 -3.91
C PHE A 40 -1.57 7.20 -2.58
N THR A 41 -1.58 8.53 -2.60
CA THR A 41 -1.87 9.35 -1.42
C THR A 41 -3.30 9.12 -0.92
N GLU A 42 -4.27 9.12 -1.82
CA GLU A 42 -5.67 8.86 -1.50
C GLU A 42 -5.86 7.44 -0.95
N LEU A 43 -5.33 6.44 -1.67
CA LEU A 43 -5.45 5.04 -1.28
C LEU A 43 -4.80 4.78 0.07
N SER A 44 -3.58 5.28 0.30
CA SER A 44 -2.87 5.08 1.58
C SER A 44 -3.52 5.84 2.74
N SER A 45 -4.25 6.93 2.47
CA SER A 45 -4.99 7.68 3.48
C SER A 45 -6.25 6.95 3.93
N THR A 46 -6.91 6.23 3.01
CA THR A 46 -8.09 5.42 3.30
C THR A 46 -7.71 4.05 3.87
N PHE A 47 -6.76 3.35 3.26
CA PHE A 47 -6.31 2.01 3.67
C PHE A 47 -5.73 1.98 5.09
N LEU A 48 -5.03 3.03 5.51
CA LEU A 48 -4.38 3.09 6.83
C LEU A 48 -5.24 3.77 7.92
N GLN A 49 -6.53 3.99 7.66
CA GLN A 49 -7.44 4.44 8.70
C GLN A 49 -7.58 3.36 9.78
N PRO A 50 -7.64 3.71 11.09
CA PRO A 50 -7.80 2.73 12.16
C PRO A 50 -9.04 1.83 12.00
N THR A 51 -10.11 2.38 11.42
CA THR A 51 -11.37 1.68 11.14
C THR A 51 -11.22 0.61 10.07
N VAL A 52 -10.35 0.83 9.08
CA VAL A 52 -10.06 -0.11 8.00
C VAL A 52 -8.98 -1.10 8.42
N GLN A 53 -7.95 -0.62 9.13
CA GLN A 53 -6.80 -1.41 9.54
C GLN A 53 -6.64 -1.43 11.07
N PRO A 54 -7.39 -2.30 11.78
CA PRO A 54 -7.37 -2.36 13.24
C PRO A 54 -5.99 -2.76 13.80
N LEU A 55 -5.17 -3.46 13.00
CA LEU A 55 -3.80 -3.84 13.35
C LEU A 55 -2.90 -2.64 13.65
N LEU A 56 -3.23 -1.44 13.16
CA LEU A 56 -2.50 -0.20 13.47
C LEU A 56 -2.77 0.32 14.88
N ALA A 57 -3.86 -0.11 15.52
CA ALA A 57 -4.25 0.28 16.87
C ALA A 57 -3.91 -0.80 17.92
N SER A 58 -3.47 -1.98 17.48
CA SER A 58 -3.10 -3.09 18.35
C SER A 58 -1.61 -3.02 18.70
N PRO A 59 -1.24 -3.14 20.00
CA PRO A 59 0.16 -3.24 20.39
C PRO A 59 0.74 -4.59 19.94
N CYS A 60 1.98 -4.56 19.47
CA CYS A 60 2.82 -5.71 19.18
C CYS A 60 3.71 -6.03 20.40
N GLN A 61 4.02 -7.31 20.57
CA GLN A 61 4.87 -7.86 21.63
C GLN A 61 6.35 -7.50 21.41
N SER A 62 6.74 -7.21 20.17
CA SER A 62 8.11 -6.87 19.81
C SER A 62 8.17 -5.91 18.63
N ARG A 63 9.34 -5.29 18.44
CA ARG A 63 9.64 -4.49 17.25
C ARG A 63 9.61 -5.33 15.97
N ASP A 64 10.11 -6.56 16.03
CA ASP A 64 10.13 -7.45 14.86
C ASP A 64 8.71 -7.80 14.40
N GLU A 65 7.80 -8.04 15.34
CA GLU A 65 6.38 -8.23 15.04
C GLU A 65 5.75 -6.97 14.40
N ALA A 66 6.02 -5.79 14.96
CA ALA A 66 5.55 -4.54 14.35
C ALA A 66 6.07 -4.38 12.91
N THR A 67 7.35 -4.69 12.66
CA THR A 67 7.94 -4.65 11.32
C THR A 67 7.35 -5.69 10.38
N LEU A 68 6.98 -6.88 10.85
CA LEU A 68 6.28 -7.88 10.04
C LEU A 68 4.91 -7.37 9.61
N VAL A 69 4.14 -6.78 10.53
CA VAL A 69 2.85 -6.16 10.23
C VAL A 69 3.03 -5.01 9.24
N GLU A 70 4.02 -4.14 9.45
CA GLU A 70 4.32 -3.03 8.53
C GLU A 70 4.58 -3.51 7.10
N ARG A 71 5.40 -4.56 6.95
CA ARG A 71 5.70 -5.16 5.63
C ARG A 71 4.45 -5.77 5.00
N GLN A 72 3.65 -6.52 5.75
CA GLN A 72 2.42 -7.14 5.25
C GLN A 72 1.42 -6.09 4.75
N LEU A 73 1.25 -5.01 5.50
CA LEU A 73 0.37 -3.89 5.14
C LEU A 73 0.91 -3.13 3.93
N ALA A 74 2.22 -2.94 3.83
CA ALA A 74 2.84 -2.31 2.68
C ALA A 74 2.60 -3.14 1.40
N THR A 75 2.81 -4.46 1.44
CA THR A 75 2.52 -5.34 0.30
C THR A 75 1.05 -5.29 -0.09
N SER A 76 0.14 -5.34 0.89
CA SER A 76 -1.30 -5.27 0.62
C SER A 76 -1.71 -3.95 -0.04
N LEU A 77 -1.10 -2.83 0.38
CA LEU A 77 -1.31 -1.51 -0.23
C LEU A 77 -0.78 -1.47 -1.67
N VAL A 78 0.37 -2.06 -1.93
CA VAL A 78 0.96 -2.19 -3.28
C VAL A 78 0.05 -2.99 -4.21
N ASP A 79 -0.44 -4.14 -3.74
CA ASP A 79 -1.33 -5.00 -4.53
C ASP A 79 -2.66 -4.32 -4.85
N ALA A 80 -3.23 -3.59 -3.87
CA ALA A 80 -4.44 -2.80 -4.07
C ALA A 80 -4.21 -1.69 -5.10
N TYR A 81 -3.09 -0.97 -5.00
CA TYR A 81 -2.72 0.08 -5.94
C TYR A 81 -2.60 -0.44 -7.37
N ARG A 82 -1.84 -1.53 -7.56
CA ARG A 82 -1.64 -2.18 -8.87
C ARG A 82 -2.96 -2.66 -9.47
N ARG A 83 -3.85 -3.23 -8.65
CA ARG A 83 -5.17 -3.69 -9.11
C ARG A 83 -6.01 -2.52 -9.63
N ILE A 84 -6.02 -1.39 -8.92
CA ILE A 84 -6.78 -0.20 -9.34
C ILE A 84 -6.22 0.36 -10.66
N LEU A 85 -4.90 0.43 -10.81
CA LEU A 85 -4.30 0.92 -12.06
C LEU A 85 -4.64 0.02 -13.25
N LYS A 86 -4.54 -1.32 -13.10
CA LYS A 86 -4.90 -2.27 -14.16
C LYS A 86 -6.38 -2.13 -14.56
N GLN A 87 -7.28 -2.03 -13.57
CA GLN A 87 -8.71 -1.80 -13.83
C GLN A 87 -8.97 -0.51 -14.60
N ARG A 88 -8.25 0.58 -14.29
CA ARG A 88 -8.39 1.85 -15.03
C ARG A 88 -7.95 1.71 -16.48
N GLN A 89 -6.83 1.01 -16.74
CA GLN A 89 -6.36 0.74 -18.10
C GLN A 89 -7.37 -0.12 -18.89
N ASP A 90 -7.89 -1.18 -18.29
CA ASP A 90 -8.87 -2.06 -18.94
C ASP A 90 -10.15 -1.30 -19.34
N VAL A 91 -10.68 -0.45 -18.46
CA VAL A 91 -11.86 0.37 -18.76
C VAL A 91 -11.59 1.36 -19.87
N GLN A 92 -10.43 2.02 -19.87
CA GLN A 92 -10.04 2.95 -20.93
C GLN A 92 -9.92 2.24 -22.29
N VAL A 93 -9.29 1.06 -22.33
CA VAL A 93 -9.18 0.24 -23.55
C VAL A 93 -10.56 -0.21 -24.05
N GLN A 94 -11.45 -0.63 -23.15
CA GLN A 94 -12.82 -1.00 -23.52
C GLN A 94 -13.62 0.19 -24.10
N GLN A 95 -13.48 1.38 -23.51
CA GLN A 95 -14.13 2.59 -24.04
C GLN A 95 -13.60 2.98 -25.42
N LEU A 96 -12.29 2.89 -25.66
CA LEU A 96 -11.68 3.14 -26.97
C LEU A 96 -12.17 2.14 -28.02
N ASN A 97 -12.21 0.85 -27.68
CA ASN A 97 -12.67 -0.20 -28.61
C ASN A 97 -14.17 -0.07 -28.95
N ALA A 98 -14.98 0.54 -28.08
CA ALA A 98 -16.40 0.79 -28.35
C ALA A 98 -16.66 1.97 -29.30
N LEU A 99 -15.63 2.76 -29.63
CA LEU A 99 -15.70 3.93 -30.52
C LEU A 99 -15.13 3.68 -31.92
N LEU A 100 -14.62 2.47 -32.18
CA LEU A 100 -14.09 2.01 -33.48
C LEU A 100 -15.05 1.01 -34.13
#